data_AF-F6DVI2-F1
#
_entry.id   AF-F6DVI2-F1
#
_cell.length_a   1.000
_cell.length_b   1.000
_cell.length_c   1.000
_cell.angle_alpha   90.00
_cell.angle_beta   90.00
_cell.angle_gamma   90.00
#
_symmetry.space_group_name_H-M   'P 1'
#
loop_
_entity.id
_entity.type
_entity.pdbx_description
1 polymer ?
#
loop_
_entity_poly.entity_id
_entity_poly.type
_entity_poly.pdbx_seq_one_letter_code
_entity_poly.pdbx_strand_id
1 'polypeptide(L)' 'MKKWKCSLCGYIYDPEKERPPGELEGAARCKNMDELDELVESFKCPQCHAARIAFKPHEGNL' A
#
# COMPACT_ATOMS: atom_id res chain seq x y z
N MET A 1 -0.73 3.76 -9.06
CA MET A 1 -0.34 2.52 -8.32
C MET A 1 -1.55 1.85 -7.69
N LYS A 2 -1.51 0.53 -7.49
CA LYS A 2 -2.61 -0.24 -6.88
C LYS A 2 -2.77 0.13 -5.40
N LYS A 3 -3.99 0.46 -4.97
CA LYS A 3 -4.31 0.72 -3.55
C LYS A 3 -4.64 -0.59 -2.84
N TRP A 4 -4.47 -0.61 -1.53
CA TRP A 4 -4.65 -1.81 -0.72
C TRP A 4 -5.55 -1.53 0.49
N LYS A 5 -6.54 -2.37 0.74
CA LYS A 5 -7.44 -2.26 1.91
C LYS A 5 -7.20 -3.40 2.89
N CYS A 6 -6.99 -3.06 4.16
CA CYS A 6 -6.95 -4.03 5.24
C CYS A 6 -8.36 -4.63 5.45
N SER A 7 -8.49 -5.93 5.33
CA SER A 7 -9.76 -6.63 5.53
C SER A 7 -10.23 -6.66 6.99
N LEU A 8 -9.31 -6.42 7.94
CA LEU A 8 -9.62 -6.48 9.37
C LEU A 8 -10.12 -5.15 9.95
N CYS A 9 -9.53 -4.02 9.55
CA CYS A 9 -9.89 -2.70 10.09
C CYS A 9 -10.38 -1.70 9.03
N GLY A 10 -10.28 -2.03 7.74
CA GLY A 10 -10.72 -1.15 6.66
C GLY A 10 -9.74 -0.05 6.25
N TYR A 11 -8.56 0.05 6.89
CA TYR A 11 -7.51 1.01 6.49
C TYR A 11 -7.13 0.84 5.02
N ILE A 12 -7.04 1.95 4.28
CA ILE A 12 -6.62 2.00 2.88
C ILE A 12 -5.20 2.55 2.81
N TYR A 13 -4.27 1.73 2.34
CA TYR A 13 -2.93 2.11 1.97
C TYR A 13 -2.92 2.61 0.52
N ASP A 14 -2.46 3.84 0.33
CA ASP A 14 -2.36 4.53 -0.95
C ASP A 14 -0.89 4.85 -1.24
N PRO A 15 -0.18 4.03 -2.04
CA PRO A 15 1.24 4.25 -2.33
C PRO A 15 1.52 5.65 -2.91
N GLU A 16 0.60 6.23 -3.67
CA GLU A 16 0.83 7.53 -4.30
C GLU A 16 0.94 8.67 -3.27
N LYS A 17 0.33 8.50 -2.09
CA LYS A 17 0.44 9.46 -0.98
C LYS A 17 1.75 9.33 -0.21
N GLU A 18 2.42 8.19 -0.31
CA GLU A 18 3.68 7.90 0.40
C GLU A 18 4.92 8.16 -0.47
N ARG A 19 4.72 8.72 -1.68
CA ARG A 19 5.80 9.07 -2.60
C ARG A 19 6.68 10.19 -2.01
N PRO A 20 8.02 10.04 -2.03
CA PRO A 20 8.91 11.13 -1.67
C PRO A 20 8.68 12.36 -2.56
N PRO A 21 8.72 13.59 -2.00
CA PRO A 21 8.54 14.80 -2.78
C PRO A 21 9.62 14.91 -3.86
N GLY A 22 9.20 15.18 -5.11
CA GLY A 22 10.11 15.41 -6.24
C GLY A 22 10.37 14.20 -7.15
N GLU A 23 9.92 13.00 -6.80
CA GLU A 23 9.93 11.87 -7.75
C GLU A 23 8.85 12.05 -8.81
N LEU A 24 8.94 11.37 -9.97
CA LEU A 24 7.90 11.36 -11.02
C LEU A 24 6.76 10.40 -10.66
N GLU A 25 5.56 10.66 -11.19
CA GLU A 25 4.40 9.77 -11.04
C GLU A 25 4.69 8.43 -11.70
N GLY A 26 4.60 7.34 -10.92
CA GLY A 26 4.99 6.00 -11.35
C GLY A 26 6.49 5.65 -11.22
N ALA A 27 7.37 6.59 -10.85
CA ALA A 27 8.81 6.32 -10.69
C ALA A 27 9.20 5.90 -9.26
N ALA A 28 8.47 6.39 -8.24
CA ALA A 28 8.78 6.11 -6.85
C ALA A 28 8.20 4.77 -6.41
N ARG A 29 9.06 3.77 -6.23
CA ARG A 29 8.70 2.58 -5.44
C ARG A 29 8.57 3.00 -3.98
N CYS A 30 7.35 2.94 -3.45
CA CYS A 30 7.14 3.13 -2.03
C CYS A 30 7.89 2.07 -1.24
N LYS A 31 8.54 2.46 -0.14
CA LYS A 31 9.33 1.58 0.74
C LYS A 31 8.59 0.32 1.25
N ASN A 32 7.26 0.28 1.12
CA ASN A 32 6.42 -0.84 1.55
C ASN A 32 6.02 -1.77 0.39
N MET A 33 6.57 -1.58 -0.80
CA MET A 33 6.29 -2.39 -1.98
C MET A 33 7.55 -3.03 -2.56
N ASP A 34 7.41 -4.23 -3.12
CA ASP A 34 8.46 -4.93 -3.84
C ASP A 34 8.52 -4.53 -5.33
N GLU A 35 9.33 -5.25 -6.11
CA GLU A 35 9.49 -5.02 -7.54
C GLU A 35 8.30 -5.45 -8.41
N LEU A 36 7.35 -6.19 -7.84
CA LEU A 36 6.13 -6.66 -8.49
C LEU A 36 4.90 -5.82 -8.11
N ASP A 37 5.12 -4.66 -7.48
CA ASP A 37 4.07 -3.79 -6.93
C ASP A 37 3.20 -4.46 -5.85
N GLU A 38 3.75 -5.44 -5.14
CA GLU A 38 3.10 -6.13 -4.02
C GLU A 38 3.62 -5.63 -2.67
N LEU A 39 2.80 -5.70 -1.61
CA LEU A 39 3.22 -5.28 -0.27
C LEU A 39 4.33 -6.20 0.27
N VAL A 40 5.42 -5.62 0.77
CA VAL A 40 6.53 -6.35 1.38
C VAL A 40 6.08 -7.12 2.63
N GLU A 41 6.72 -8.26 2.92
CA GLU A 41 6.33 -9.15 4.03
C GLU A 41 6.35 -8.46 5.40
N SER A 42 7.28 -7.53 5.60
CA SER A 42 7.42 -6.75 6.82
C SER A 42 6.34 -5.69 7.01
N PHE A 43 5.51 -5.41 6.01
CA PHE A 43 4.47 -4.39 6.11
C PHE A 43 3.40 -4.79 7.13
N LYS A 44 3.13 -3.86 8.06
CA LYS A 44 2.08 -3.98 9.06
C LYS A 44 1.10 -2.83 8.93
N CYS A 45 -0.18 -3.13 9.12
CA CYS A 45 -1.23 -2.11 9.13
C CYS A 45 -0.93 -1.06 10.22
N PRO A 46 -0.87 0.24 9.90
CA PRO A 46 -0.61 1.28 10.90
C PRO A 46 -1.78 1.50 11.86
N GLN A 47 -2.96 0.95 11.57
CA GLN A 47 -4.15 1.07 12.42
C GLN A 47 -4.32 -0.13 13.37
N CYS A 48 -4.16 -1.37 12.87
CA CYS A 48 -4.44 -2.58 13.65
C CYS A 48 -3.26 -3.55 13.77
N HIS A 49 -2.08 -3.20 13.24
CA HIS A 49 -0.86 -4.01 13.24
C HIS A 49 -0.96 -5.38 12.55
N ALA A 50 -2.04 -5.64 11.83
CA ALA A 50 -2.19 -6.84 11.01
C ALA A 50 -1.10 -6.92 9.94
N ALA A 51 -0.63 -8.14 9.66
CA ALA A 51 0.37 -8.40 8.63
C ALA A 51 -0.16 -8.12 7.21
N ARG A 52 0.75 -7.99 6.24
CA ARG A 52 0.42 -7.73 4.82
C ARG A 52 -0.63 -8.68 4.22
N ILE A 53 -0.72 -9.92 4.71
CA ILE A 53 -1.68 -10.93 4.23
C ILE A 53 -3.15 -10.53 4.45
N ALA A 54 -3.40 -9.61 5.39
CA ALA A 54 -4.71 -9.04 5.64
C ALA A 54 -5.09 -7.95 4.63
N PHE A 55 -4.18 -7.51 3.77
CA PHE A 55 -4.48 -6.52 2.75
C PHE A 55 -4.96 -7.17 1.45
N LYS A 56 -5.95 -6.54 0.83
CA LYS A 56 -6.50 -6.93 -0.47
C LYS A 56 -6.44 -5.75 -1.44
N PRO A 57 -6.34 -6.02 -2.76
CA PRO A 57 -6.49 -5.00 -3.78
C PRO A 57 -7.74 -4.17 -3.53
N HIS A 58 -7.58 -2.84 -3.50
CA HIS A 58 -8.70 -1.91 -3.42
C HIS A 58 -8.80 -1.18 -4.76
N GLU A 59 -9.62 -1.73 -5.64
CA GLU A 59 -10.12 -1.02 -6.81
C GLU A 59 -11.15 -0.03 -6.27
N GLY A 60 -10.76 1.24 -6.15
CA GLY A 60 -11.68 2.28 -5.73
C GLY A 60 -12.76 2.40 -6.80
N ASN A 61 -13.98 1.94 -6.53
CA ASN A 61 -15.13 2.35 -7.32
C ASN A 61 -15.27 3.86 -7.17
N LEU A 62 -15.03 4.58 -8.26
CA LEU A 62 -15.66 5.87 -8.54
C LEU A 62 -16.85 5.60 -9.46
#